data_AF-A0A8J8N8E8-F1
#
_entry.id   AF-A0A8J8N8E8-F1
#
_cell.length_a   1.000
_cell.length_b   1.000
_cell.length_c   1.000
_cell.angle_alpha   90.00
_cell.angle_beta   90.00
_cell.angle_gamma   90.00
#
_symmetry.space_group_name_H-M   'P 1'
#
loop_
_entity.id
_entity.type
_entity.pdbx_description
1 polymer ?
#
loop_
_entity_poly.entity_id
_entity_poly.type
_entity_poly.pdbx_seq_one_letter_code
_entity_poly.pdbx_strand_id
1 'polypeptide(L)'
;MARISQNGARLWGGFLDSTIDRVTDSAITIAVIVPLIAADDPLSYLGLATLVTGFLTPYIRAKAESFGIECSVGIAERTERLIIILTAVGFHGLGVPYILAIGLWLLAILGAITVIQRMVVVRRGLASR
;
A
#
# COMPACT_ATOMS: atom_id res chain seq x y z
N MET A 1 6.58 20.26 13.43
CA MET A 1 7.42 19.04 13.22
C MET A 1 7.65 18.34 14.55
N ALA A 2 7.28 17.06 14.67
CA ALA A 2 7.34 16.31 15.94
C ALA A 2 8.76 16.24 16.55
N ARG A 3 9.80 16.15 15.72
CA ARG A 3 11.21 16.11 16.17
C ARG A 3 11.76 17.47 16.61
N ILE A 4 11.13 18.57 16.19
CA ILE A 4 11.51 19.95 16.56
C ILE A 4 10.71 20.43 17.78
N SER A 5 9.61 19.74 18.12
CA SER A 5 8.79 20.10 19.25
C SER A 5 9.48 19.75 20.57
N GLN A 6 9.49 20.71 21.51
CA GLN A 6 9.93 20.45 22.88
C GLN A 6 9.05 19.42 23.62
N ASN A 7 7.84 19.13 23.10
CA ASN A 7 6.92 18.16 23.68
C ASN A 7 7.12 16.72 23.16
N GLY A 8 8.12 16.49 22.29
CA GLY A 8 8.42 15.17 21.72
C GLY A 8 7.32 14.59 20.82
N ALA A 9 7.56 13.37 20.32
CA ALA A 9 6.57 12.63 19.53
C ALA A 9 5.49 12.02 20.44
N ARG A 10 4.21 12.31 20.16
CA ARG A 10 3.06 11.77 20.91
C ARG A 10 2.48 10.54 20.22
N LEU A 11 1.96 9.58 20.99
CA LEU A 11 1.28 8.37 20.48
C LEU A 11 0.14 8.70 19.50
N TRP A 12 -0.68 9.71 19.82
CA TRP A 12 -1.73 10.21 18.94
C TRP A 12 -1.18 10.66 17.57
N GLY A 13 -0.02 11.32 17.55
CA GLY A 13 0.59 11.78 16.30
C GLY A 13 0.98 10.63 15.38
N GLY A 14 1.60 9.57 15.92
CA GLY A 14 1.95 8.39 15.13
C GLY A 14 0.73 7.61 14.62
N PHE A 15 -0.33 7.53 15.43
CA PHE A 15 -1.60 6.94 15.01
C PHE A 15 -2.27 7.74 13.89
N LEU A 16 -2.32 9.08 14.04
CA LEU A 16 -2.89 9.97 13.04
C LEU A 16 -2.11 9.90 11.73
N ASP A 17 -0.78 9.96 11.77
CA ASP A 17 0.11 9.86 10.60
C ASP A 17 -0.13 8.57 9.83
N SER A 18 -0.13 7.42 10.53
CA SER A 18 -0.42 6.11 9.94
C SER A 18 -1.84 6.00 9.36
N THR A 19 -2.81 6.72 9.93
CA THR A 19 -4.20 6.72 9.45
C THR A 19 -4.36 7.58 8.20
N ILE A 20 -3.80 8.79 8.22
CA ILE A 20 -3.82 9.70 7.07
C ILE A 20 -3.06 9.09 5.89
N ASP A 21 -1.93 8.43 6.14
CA ASP A 21 -1.18 7.70 5.12
C ASP A 21 -2.05 6.70 4.35
N ARG A 22 -2.90 5.94 5.06
CA ARG A 22 -3.83 4.98 4.42
C ARG A 22 -4.91 5.69 3.61
N VAL A 23 -5.44 6.80 4.11
CA VAL A 23 -6.42 7.62 3.39
C VAL A 23 -5.80 8.16 2.10
N THR A 24 -4.57 8.67 2.17
CA THR A 24 -3.83 9.20 1.02
C THR A 24 -3.53 8.11 -0.01
N ASP A 25 -2.96 6.97 0.40
CA ASP A 25 -2.65 5.86 -0.50
C ASP A 25 -3.93 5.36 -1.22
N SER A 26 -5.06 5.32 -0.51
CA SER A 26 -6.35 4.90 -1.05
C SER A 26 -6.92 5.92 -2.03
N ALA A 27 -6.87 7.21 -1.68
CA ALA A 27 -7.37 8.28 -2.54
C ALA A 27 -6.61 8.33 -3.87
N ILE A 28 -5.28 8.19 -3.85
CA ILE A 28 -4.45 8.10 -5.06
C ILE A 28 -4.90 6.93 -5.93
N THR A 29 -5.05 5.75 -5.33
CA THR A 29 -5.42 4.55 -6.09
C THR A 29 -6.83 4.64 -6.65
N ILE A 30 -7.79 5.16 -5.89
CA ILE A 30 -9.18 5.39 -6.33
C ILE A 30 -9.23 6.39 -7.49
N ALA A 31 -8.45 7.48 -7.43
CA ALA A 31 -8.39 8.47 -8.50
C ALA A 31 -7.92 7.88 -9.84
N VAL A 32 -7.11 6.81 -9.81
CA VAL A 32 -6.71 6.05 -11.01
C VAL A 32 -7.82 5.09 -11.45
N ILE A 33 -8.47 4.41 -10.51
CA ILE A 33 -9.47 3.37 -10.81
C ILE A 33 -10.75 3.95 -11.40
N VAL A 34 -11.27 5.06 -10.86
CA VAL A 34 -12.56 5.65 -11.27
C VAL A 34 -12.66 5.89 -12.79
N PRO A 35 -11.68 6.56 -13.44
CA PRO A 35 -11.74 6.74 -14.89
C PRO A 35 -11.61 5.43 -15.68
N LEU A 36 -10.85 4.44 -15.18
CA LEU A 36 -10.74 3.12 -15.80
C LEU A 36 -12.08 2.37 -15.76
N ILE A 37 -12.80 2.44 -14.64
CA ILE A 37 -14.14 1.86 -14.51
C ILE A 37 -15.12 2.57 -15.47
N ALA A 38 -15.07 3.91 -15.52
CA ALA A 38 -15.95 4.68 -16.41
C ALA A 38 -15.71 4.37 -17.90
N ALA A 39 -14.51 3.91 -18.25
CA ALA A 39 -14.14 3.50 -19.60
C ALA A 39 -14.34 2.01 -19.89
N ASP A 40 -14.88 1.22 -18.94
CA ASP A 40 -14.96 -0.25 -19.01
C ASP A 40 -13.60 -0.93 -19.29
N ASP A 41 -12.52 -0.32 -18.79
CA ASP A 41 -11.16 -0.81 -18.97
C ASP A 41 -10.86 -1.96 -17.97
N PRO A 42 -10.46 -3.17 -18.44
CA PRO A 42 -10.09 -4.29 -17.57
C PRO A 42 -8.97 -3.99 -16.56
N LEU A 43 -8.15 -2.95 -16.79
CA LEU A 43 -7.13 -2.50 -15.83
C LEU A 43 -7.75 -2.06 -14.49
N SER A 44 -9.03 -1.69 -14.48
CA SER A 44 -9.77 -1.40 -13.25
C SER A 44 -9.71 -2.55 -12.23
N TYR A 45 -9.73 -3.81 -12.68
CA TYR A 45 -9.60 -4.98 -11.81
C TYR A 45 -8.24 -5.05 -11.11
N LEU A 46 -7.15 -4.70 -11.81
CA LEU A 46 -5.81 -4.63 -11.22
C LEU A 46 -5.68 -3.46 -10.24
N GLY A 47 -6.31 -2.32 -10.56
CA GLY A 47 -6.41 -1.20 -9.63
C GLY A 47 -7.14 -1.59 -8.35
N LEU A 48 -8.28 -2.28 -8.44
CA LEU A 48 -9.01 -2.80 -7.28
C LEU A 48 -8.17 -3.79 -6.46
N ALA A 49 -7.44 -4.70 -7.11
CA ALA A 49 -6.51 -5.60 -6.42
C ALA A 49 -5.39 -4.84 -5.70
N THR A 50 -4.86 -3.78 -6.34
CA THR A 50 -3.85 -2.88 -5.76
C THR A 50 -4.39 -2.15 -4.53
N LEU A 51 -5.63 -1.66 -4.59
CA LEU A 51 -6.30 -1.01 -3.46
C LEU A 51 -6.43 -1.98 -2.27
N VAL A 52 -6.94 -3.18 -2.51
CA VAL A 52 -7.15 -4.20 -1.46
C VAL A 52 -5.81 -4.61 -0.83
N THR A 53 -4.80 -4.94 -1.64
CA THR A 53 -3.48 -5.34 -1.13
C THR A 53 -2.80 -4.19 -0.38
N GLY A 54 -2.95 -2.95 -0.86
CA GLY A 54 -2.48 -1.74 -0.19
C GLY A 54 -3.09 -1.53 1.19
N PHE A 55 -4.35 -1.90 1.41
CA PHE A 55 -4.99 -1.90 2.74
C PHE A 55 -4.53 -3.08 3.61
N LEU A 56 -4.41 -4.27 3.04
CA LEU A 56 -4.04 -5.48 3.78
C LEU A 56 -2.61 -5.41 4.32
N THR A 57 -1.65 -4.87 3.56
CA THR A 57 -0.25 -4.78 3.98
C THR A 57 -0.07 -4.10 5.35
N PRO A 58 -0.50 -2.84 5.58
CA PRO A 58 -0.38 -2.18 6.88
C PRO A 58 -1.31 -2.79 7.94
N TYR A 59 -2.46 -3.35 7.57
CA TYR A 59 -3.35 -4.02 8.51
C TYR A 59 -2.73 -5.28 9.10
N ILE A 60 -2.18 -6.16 8.26
CA ILE A 60 -1.55 -7.42 8.71
C ILE A 60 -0.41 -7.13 9.67
N ARG A 61 0.42 -6.11 9.38
CA ARG A 61 1.49 -5.69 10.30
C ARG A 61 0.93 -5.21 11.64
N ALA A 62 -0.02 -4.27 11.63
CA ALA A 62 -0.62 -3.77 12.87
C ALA A 62 -1.28 -4.91 13.69
N LYS A 63 -1.91 -5.87 13.01
CA LYS A 63 -2.53 -7.03 13.68
C LYS A 63 -1.48 -8.00 14.23
N ALA A 64 -0.40 -8.25 13.51
CA ALA A 64 0.72 -9.05 13.98
C ALA A 64 1.35 -8.44 15.24
N GLU A 65 1.60 -7.13 15.22
CA GLU A 65 2.15 -6.38 16.36
C GLU A 65 1.20 -6.43 17.57
N SER A 66 -0.13 -6.43 17.36
CA SER A 66 -1.11 -6.62 18.45
C SER A 66 -1.04 -8.01 19.09
N PHE A 67 -0.55 -9.00 18.33
CA PHE A 67 -0.24 -10.32 18.85
C PHE A 67 1.19 -10.40 19.39
N GLY A 68 1.98 -9.32 19.39
CA GLY A 68 3.38 -9.34 19.80
C GLY A 68 4.28 -10.14 18.84
N ILE A 69 3.94 -10.15 17.55
CA ILE A 69 4.75 -10.73 16.47
C ILE A 69 5.28 -9.57 15.62
N GLU A 70 6.60 -9.44 15.52
CA GLU A 70 7.21 -8.45 14.65
C GLU A 70 7.00 -8.82 13.17
N CYS A 71 6.48 -7.89 12.38
CA CYS A 71 6.13 -8.12 10.97
C CYS A 71 6.66 -6.99 10.09
N SER A 72 7.99 -6.94 9.96
CA SER A 72 8.75 -5.97 9.16
C SER A 72 9.12 -6.46 7.76
N VAL A 73 8.62 -7.62 7.33
CA VAL A 73 8.88 -8.17 5.98
C VAL A 73 7.97 -7.55 4.91
N GLY A 74 8.38 -7.65 3.64
CA GLY A 74 7.58 -7.27 2.49
C GLY A 74 8.43 -6.63 1.40
N ILE A 75 8.22 -7.01 0.14
CA ILE A 75 8.97 -6.45 -1.00
C ILE A 75 8.37 -5.15 -1.54
N ALA A 76 7.07 -4.91 -1.32
CA ALA A 76 6.40 -3.66 -1.66
C ALA A 76 5.90 -2.96 -0.40
N GLU A 77 6.81 -2.22 0.24
CA GLU A 77 6.44 -1.30 1.28
C GLU A 77 5.79 -0.04 0.68
N ARG A 78 5.50 0.94 1.53
CA ARG A 78 4.73 2.11 1.12
C ARG A 78 5.45 2.94 0.08
N THR A 79 6.75 3.18 0.28
CA THR A 79 7.57 4.02 -0.58
C THR A 79 7.60 3.47 -2.01
N GLU A 80 7.83 2.18 -2.17
CA GLU A 80 7.90 1.50 -3.48
C GLU A 80 6.55 1.59 -4.21
N ARG A 81 5.44 1.34 -3.50
CA ARG A 81 4.09 1.45 -4.10
C ARG A 81 3.80 2.86 -4.58
N LEU A 82 4.13 3.87 -3.78
CA LEU A 82 3.93 5.28 -4.14
C LEU A 82 4.78 5.69 -5.34
N ILE A 83 6.05 5.28 -5.38
CA ILE A 83 6.92 5.53 -6.54
C ILE A 83 6.29 4.92 -7.79
N ILE A 84 5.90 3.63 -7.74
CA ILE A 84 5.36 2.94 -8.92
C ILE A 84 4.07 3.61 -9.41
N ILE A 85 3.09 3.87 -8.53
CA ILE A 85 1.80 4.44 -8.96
C ILE A 85 1.95 5.87 -9.46
N LEU A 86 2.73 6.72 -8.79
CA LEU A 86 2.90 8.12 -9.18
C LEU A 86 3.71 8.24 -10.48
N THR A 87 4.75 7.41 -10.66
CA THR A 87 5.50 7.36 -11.91
C THR A 87 4.63 6.85 -13.06
N ALA A 88 3.85 5.79 -12.85
CA ALA A 88 2.98 5.24 -13.88
C ALA A 88 1.90 6.25 -14.32
N VAL A 89 1.23 6.88 -13.36
CA VAL A 89 0.19 7.90 -13.64
C VAL A 89 0.80 9.15 -14.28
N GLY A 90 1.94 9.62 -13.79
CA GLY A 90 2.62 10.79 -14.34
C GLY A 90 3.00 10.61 -15.81
N PHE A 91 3.65 9.50 -16.16
CA PHE A 91 4.02 9.23 -17.55
C PHE A 91 2.82 8.90 -18.44
N HIS A 92 1.77 8.28 -17.89
CA HIS A 92 0.53 8.07 -18.62
C HIS A 92 -0.11 9.42 -19.01
N GLY A 93 -0.13 10.38 -18.08
CA GLY A 93 -0.59 11.75 -18.36
C GLY A 93 0.26 12.50 -19.38
N LEU A 94 1.52 12.11 -19.57
CA LEU A 94 2.42 12.62 -20.63
C LEU A 94 2.27 11.86 -21.96
N GLY A 95 1.33 10.91 -22.06
CA GLY A 95 1.06 10.16 -23.29
C GLY A 95 1.96 8.96 -23.54
N VAL A 96 2.74 8.50 -22.55
CA VAL A 96 3.56 7.28 -22.70
C VAL A 96 2.62 6.07 -22.75
N PRO A 97 2.65 5.27 -23.83
CA PRO A 97 1.72 4.15 -23.99
C PRO A 97 2.06 3.01 -23.02
N TYR A 98 1.04 2.27 -22.59
CA TYR A 98 1.13 1.07 -21.73
C TYR A 98 1.75 1.25 -20.33
N ILE A 99 2.34 2.40 -19.99
CA ILE A 99 3.02 2.60 -18.71
C ILE A 99 2.10 2.43 -17.49
N LEU A 100 0.84 2.87 -17.62
CA LEU A 100 -0.18 2.68 -16.58
C LEU A 100 -0.47 1.20 -16.34
N ALA A 101 -0.61 0.44 -17.43
CA ALA A 101 -0.87 -1.00 -17.39
C ALA A 101 0.29 -1.73 -16.70
N ILE A 102 1.53 -1.40 -17.07
CA ILE A 102 2.75 -1.96 -16.45
C ILE A 102 2.78 -1.65 -14.95
N GLY A 103 2.50 -0.39 -14.58
CA GLY A 103 2.46 0.04 -13.18
C GLY A 103 1.43 -0.73 -12.35
N LEU A 104 0.19 -0.86 -12.85
CA LEU A 104 -0.88 -1.58 -12.16
C LEU A 104 -0.60 -3.08 -12.04
N TRP A 105 -0.02 -3.71 -13.06
CA TRP A 105 0.42 -5.11 -12.99
C TRP A 105 1.51 -5.32 -11.92
N LEU A 106 2.53 -4.46 -11.92
CA LEU A 106 3.59 -4.51 -10.92
C LEU A 106 3.03 -4.35 -9.51
N LEU A 107 2.17 -3.35 -9.29
CA LEU A 107 1.54 -3.11 -7.98
C LEU A 107 0.70 -4.29 -7.52
N ALA A 108 -0.16 -4.84 -8.38
CA ALA A 108 -1.02 -5.97 -8.04
C ALA A 108 -0.20 -7.21 -7.65
N ILE A 109 0.83 -7.55 -8.44
CA ILE A 109 1.69 -8.72 -8.19
C ILE A 109 2.49 -8.52 -6.90
N LEU A 110 3.19 -7.39 -6.77
CA LEU A 110 4.04 -7.12 -5.61
C LEU A 110 3.21 -7.00 -4.32
N GLY A 111 2.01 -6.42 -4.40
CA GLY A 111 1.06 -6.34 -3.29
C GLY A 111 0.61 -7.73 -2.83
N ALA A 112 0.22 -8.60 -3.76
CA ALA A 112 -0.17 -9.97 -3.46
C ALA A 112 0.99 -10.77 -2.81
N ILE A 113 2.20 -10.68 -3.37
CA ILE A 113 3.38 -11.34 -2.81
C ILE A 113 3.66 -10.83 -1.39
N THR A 114 3.61 -9.52 -1.17
CA THR A 114 3.85 -8.91 0.14
C THR A 114 2.83 -9.37 1.18
N VAL A 115 1.55 -9.45 0.80
CA VAL A 115 0.49 -9.99 1.67
C VAL A 115 0.81 -11.43 2.07
N ILE A 116 1.16 -12.29 1.10
CA ILE A 116 1.50 -13.69 1.37
C ILE A 116 2.72 -13.80 2.31
N GLN A 117 3.78 -13.04 2.04
CA GLN A 117 4.99 -13.00 2.88
C GLN A 117 4.65 -12.67 4.33
N ARG A 118 3.83 -11.63 4.56
CA ARG A 118 3.40 -11.23 5.89
C ARG A 118 2.53 -12.29 6.57
N MET A 119 1.60 -12.90 5.83
CA MET A 119 0.76 -13.99 6.36
C MET A 119 1.60 -15.19 6.80
N VAL A 120 2.64 -15.56 6.05
CA VAL A 120 3.55 -16.65 6.41
C VAL A 120 4.32 -16.33 7.69
N VAL A 121 4.82 -15.10 7.84
CA VAL A 121 5.51 -14.66 9.07
C VAL A 121 4.58 -14.73 10.28
N VAL A 122 3.35 -14.20 10.15
CA VAL A 122 2.36 -14.24 11.23
C VAL A 122 2.01 -15.68 11.61
N ARG A 123 1.79 -16.56 10.63
CA ARG A 123 1.50 -17.98 10.88
C ARG A 123 2.64 -18.67 11.63
N ARG A 124 3.90 -18.43 11.25
CA ARG A 124 5.07 -18.99 11.93
C ARG A 124 5.19 -18.46 13.35
N GLY A 125 5.03 -17.15 13.55
CA GLY A 125 5.11 -16.52 14.88
C GLY A 125 4.01 -16.98 15.85
N LEU A 126 2.81 -17.29 15.34
CA LEU A 126 1.74 -17.86 16.15
C LEU A 126 1.98 -19.34 16.50
N ALA A 127 2.60 -20.11 15.61
CA ALA A 127 2.89 -21.52 15.85
C ALA A 127 4.08 -21.75 16.80
N SER A 128 4.95 -20.75 16.97
CA SER A 128 6.09 -20.80 17.89
C SER A 128 5.77 -20.29 19.31
N ARG A 129 4.50 -20.00 19.61
CA ARG A 129 4.01 -19.59 20.93
C ARG A 129 3.29 -20.75 21.61
#